data_AF-A0ABC9U7J0-F1
#
_entry.id   AF-A0ABC9U7J0-F1
#
_cell.length_a   1.000
_cell.length_b   1.000
_cell.length_c   1.000
_cell.angle_alpha   90.00
_cell.angle_beta   90.00
_cell.angle_gamma   90.00
#
_symmetry.space_group_name_H-M   'P 1'
#
loop_
_entity.id
_entity.type
_entity.pdbx_description
1 polymer ?
#
loop_
_entity_poly.entity_id
_entity_poly.type
_entity_poly.pdbx_seq_one_letter_code
_entity_poly.pdbx_strand_id
1 'polypeptide(L)'
;MPNLSALDSWLKVSTWDTHHPLDQGRFFKAVYQLILLNDKLVEPQYVHDYIVDYHGGNKNAEHVDNIATIYAAKYDDIYSFIYENQIELT
;
A
#
# COMPACT_ATOMS: atom_id res chain seq x y z
N MET A 1 1.24 -16.22 -2.11
CA MET A 1 1.08 -14.79 -2.45
C MET A 1 0.56 -14.07 -1.20
N PRO A 2 1.09 -12.89 -0.85
CA PRO A 2 0.61 -12.12 0.28
C PRO A 2 -0.85 -11.69 0.08
N ASN A 3 -1.60 -11.58 1.17
CA ASN A 3 -2.97 -11.07 1.14
C ASN A 3 -2.95 -9.53 1.15
N LEU A 4 -3.21 -8.91 -0.01
CA LEU A 4 -3.19 -7.45 -0.19
C LEU A 4 -4.57 -6.78 -0.12
N SER A 5 -5.64 -7.55 0.11
CA SER A 5 -7.04 -7.07 0.07
C SER A 5 -7.36 -5.94 1.06
N ALA A 6 -6.54 -5.74 2.10
CA ALA A 6 -6.66 -4.57 2.98
C ALA A 6 -6.56 -3.24 2.23
N LEU A 7 -5.76 -3.18 1.15
CA LEU A 7 -5.55 -1.99 0.34
C LEU A 7 -6.81 -1.54 -0.40
N ASP A 8 -7.75 -2.45 -0.67
CA ASP A 8 -9.03 -2.14 -1.33
C ASP A 8 -9.83 -1.08 -0.58
N SER A 9 -9.70 -1.05 0.75
CA SER A 9 -10.40 -0.07 1.59
C SER A 9 -10.00 1.38 1.28
N TRP A 10 -8.77 1.58 0.78
CA TRP A 10 -8.22 2.85 0.33
C TRP A 10 -8.39 3.03 -1.18
N LEU A 11 -8.04 2.03 -1.99
CA LEU A 11 -8.02 2.10 -3.46
C LEU A 11 -9.41 2.32 -4.09
N LYS A 12 -10.49 1.86 -3.44
CA LYS A 12 -11.85 2.11 -3.91
C LYS A 12 -12.31 3.56 -3.76
N VAL A 13 -11.57 4.40 -3.02
CA VAL A 13 -11.94 5.79 -2.79
C VAL A 13 -11.51 6.63 -3.98
N SER A 14 -12.41 7.41 -4.57
CA SER A 14 -12.12 8.17 -5.81
C SER A 14 -10.96 9.16 -5.71
N THR A 15 -10.60 9.59 -4.51
CA THR A 15 -9.51 10.53 -4.22
C THR A 15 -8.20 9.87 -3.80
N TRP A 16 -8.09 8.54 -3.87
CA TRP A 16 -6.94 7.76 -3.36
C TRP A 16 -5.56 8.31 -3.81
N ASP A 17 -5.50 8.89 -5.01
CA ASP A 17 -4.32 9.40 -5.71
C ASP A 17 -4.11 10.92 -5.58
N THR A 18 -4.91 11.64 -4.77
CA THR A 18 -4.79 13.10 -4.67
C THR A 18 -3.70 13.58 -3.70
N HIS A 19 -3.08 12.65 -2.98
CA HIS A 19 -2.14 12.90 -1.87
C HIS A 19 -2.72 13.74 -0.71
N HIS A 20 -4.02 13.98 -0.68
CA HIS A 20 -4.66 14.68 0.42
C HIS A 20 -4.41 13.94 1.75
N PRO A 21 -4.22 14.63 2.89
CA PRO A 21 -3.94 13.99 4.18
C PRO A 21 -4.95 12.92 4.59
N LEU A 22 -6.22 13.07 4.20
CA LEU A 22 -7.26 12.05 4.43
C LEU A 22 -7.02 10.75 3.64
N ASP A 23 -6.50 10.84 2.42
CA ASP A 23 -6.18 9.66 1.61
C ASP A 23 -4.95 8.96 2.15
N GLN A 24 -3.93 9.72 2.56
CA GLN A 24 -2.78 9.16 3.27
C GLN A 24 -3.20 8.47 4.58
N GLY A 25 -4.13 9.06 5.33
CA GLY A 25 -4.68 8.45 6.54
C GLY A 25 -5.43 7.13 6.27
N ARG A 26 -6.14 7.02 5.13
CA ARG A 26 -6.76 5.75 4.69
C ARG A 26 -5.72 4.72 4.30
N PHE A 27 -4.68 5.13 3.57
CA PHE A 27 -3.56 4.28 3.21
C PHE A 27 -2.89 3.68 4.46
N PHE A 28 -2.54 4.48 5.47
CA PHE A 28 -1.90 3.95 6.68
C PHE A 28 -2.80 3.00 7.47
N LYS A 29 -4.12 3.25 7.50
CA LYS A 29 -5.09 2.31 8.10
C LYS A 29 -5.14 0.99 7.32
N ALA A 30 -5.09 1.05 5.99
CA ALA A 30 -5.04 -0.13 5.14
C ALA A 30 -3.72 -0.91 5.33
N VAL A 31 -2.58 -0.22 5.42
CA VAL A 31 -1.27 -0.83 5.74
C VAL A 31 -1.28 -1.51 7.10
N TYR A 32 -1.87 -0.89 8.12
CA TYR A 32 -1.99 -1.55 9.43
C TYR A 32 -2.78 -2.86 9.34
N GLN A 33 -3.89 -2.87 8.60
CA GLN A 33 -4.65 -4.11 8.37
C GLN A 33 -3.90 -5.12 7.49
N LEU A 34 -3.13 -4.65 6.50
CA LEU A 34 -2.26 -5.50 5.69
C LEU A 34 -1.27 -6.27 6.57
N ILE A 35 -0.65 -5.59 7.52
CA ILE A 35 0.30 -6.20 8.46
C ILE A 35 -0.38 -7.26 9.33
N LEU A 36 -1.57 -6.98 9.86
CA LEU A 36 -2.32 -7.94 10.69
C LEU A 36 -2.84 -9.17 9.91
N LEU A 37 -3.07 -9.05 8.61
CA LEU A 37 -3.61 -10.13 7.78
C LEU A 37 -2.55 -11.08 7.23
N ASN A 38 -1.27 -10.81 7.43
CA ASN A 38 -0.17 -11.59 6.88
C ASN A 38 0.79 -12.02 7.99
N ASP A 39 1.08 -13.32 8.07
CA ASP A 39 2.06 -13.89 9.03
C ASP A 39 3.49 -13.37 8.82
N LYS A 40 3.74 -12.72 7.67
CA LYS A 40 5.03 -12.16 7.30
C LYS A 40 4.83 -10.78 6.69
N LEU A 41 5.81 -9.92 6.92
CA LEU A 41 5.86 -8.61 6.31
C LEU A 41 5.84 -8.74 4.78
N VAL A 42 4.95 -8.00 4.14
CA VAL A 42 4.80 -8.01 2.68
C VAL A 42 5.91 -7.13 2.09
N GLU A 43 6.64 -7.58 1.06
CA GLU A 43 7.65 -6.72 0.44
C GLU A 43 7.00 -5.54 -0.30
N PRO A 44 7.62 -4.35 -0.32
CA PRO A 44 7.03 -3.15 -0.93
C PRO A 44 6.68 -3.30 -2.42
N GLN A 45 7.41 -4.13 -3.17
CA GLN A 45 7.12 -4.39 -4.58
C GLN A 45 5.71 -4.96 -4.77
N TYR A 46 5.23 -5.82 -3.86
CA TYR A 46 3.87 -6.37 -3.96
C TYR A 46 2.80 -5.29 -3.72
N VAL A 47 3.09 -4.26 -2.91
CA VAL A 47 2.18 -3.13 -2.71
C VAL A 47 2.12 -2.28 -3.98
N HIS A 48 3.27 -2.01 -4.60
CA HIS A 48 3.36 -1.31 -5.88
C HIS A 48 2.51 -2.01 -6.94
N ASP A 49 2.80 -3.28 -7.19
CA ASP A 49 2.16 -4.06 -8.26
C ASP A 49 0.65 -4.15 -8.05
N TYR A 50 0.21 -4.30 -6.79
CA TYR A 50 -1.20 -4.33 -6.47
C TYR A 50 -1.94 -3.03 -6.80
N ILE A 51 -1.33 -1.87 -6.56
CA ILE A 51 -1.91 -0.57 -6.90
C ILE A 51 -2.03 -0.43 -8.42
N VAL A 52 -0.98 -0.82 -9.15
CA VAL A 52 -0.95 -0.79 -10.62
C VAL A 52 -2.04 -1.70 -11.19
N ASP A 53 -2.15 -2.93 -10.71
CA ASP A 53 -3.15 -3.90 -11.18
C ASP A 53 -4.58 -3.44 -10.88
N TYR A 54 -4.83 -2.84 -9.70
CA TYR A 54 -6.17 -2.39 -9.30
C TYR A 54 -6.70 -1.26 -10.19
N HIS A 55 -5.84 -0.37 -10.69
CA HIS A 55 -6.22 0.79 -11.48
C HIS A 55 -5.77 0.78 -12.95
N GLY A 56 -4.98 -0.20 -13.37
CA GLY A 56 -4.35 -0.26 -14.70
C GLY A 56 -5.34 -0.26 -15.87
N GLY A 57 -6.58 -0.70 -15.67
CA GLY A 57 -7.64 -0.64 -16.69
C GLY A 57 -8.44 0.67 -16.74
N ASN A 58 -8.32 1.54 -15.72
CA ASN A 58 -9.28 2.63 -15.47
C ASN A 58 -8.65 4.04 -15.49
N LYS A 59 -7.32 4.16 -15.51
CA LYS A 59 -6.60 5.45 -15.41
C LYS A 59 -5.39 5.50 -16.36
N ASN A 60 -4.81 6.68 -16.51
CA ASN A 60 -3.53 6.85 -17.21
C ASN A 60 -2.45 6.00 -16.51
N ALA A 61 -1.84 5.05 -17.22
CA ALA A 61 -0.86 4.11 -16.68
C ALA A 61 0.35 4.81 -16.03
N GLU A 62 0.87 5.88 -16.65
CA GLU A 62 2.00 6.64 -16.10
C GLU A 62 1.63 7.33 -14.77
N HIS A 63 0.41 7.85 -14.67
CA HIS A 63 -0.07 8.44 -13.43
C HIS A 63 -0.22 7.38 -12.34
N VAL A 64 -0.82 6.23 -12.66
CA VAL A 64 -0.99 5.13 -11.69
C VAL A 64 0.35 4.63 -11.19
N ASP A 65 1.32 4.41 -12.08
CA ASP A 65 2.67 3.96 -11.75
C ASP A 65 3.41 4.96 -10.84
N ASN A 66 3.33 6.26 -11.15
CA ASN A 66 3.89 7.30 -10.29
C ASN A 66 3.28 7.29 -8.88
N ILE A 67 1.96 7.15 -8.78
CA ILE A 67 1.27 7.10 -7.48
C ILE A 67 1.64 5.80 -6.73
N ALA A 68 1.68 4.66 -7.43
CA ALA A 68 2.08 3.38 -6.86
C ALA A 68 3.50 3.45 -6.29
N THR A 69 4.44 4.06 -7.03
CA THR A 69 5.81 4.31 -6.58
C THR A 69 5.85 5.13 -5.29
N ILE A 70 5.08 6.23 -5.21
CA ILE A 70 5.04 7.09 -4.02
C ILE A 70 4.53 6.33 -2.79
N TYR A 71 3.45 5.58 -2.92
CA TYR A 71 2.86 4.87 -1.78
C TYR A 71 3.63 3.60 -1.41
N ALA A 72 4.25 2.92 -2.37
CA ALA A 72 5.18 1.82 -2.10
C ALA A 72 6.40 2.31 -1.32
N ALA A 73 6.97 3.47 -1.66
CA ALA A 73 8.07 4.08 -0.89
C ALA A 73 7.64 4.44 0.55
N LYS A 74 6.43 4.97 0.75
CA LYS A 74 5.90 5.22 2.11
C LYS A 74 5.73 3.95 2.92
N TYR A 75 5.37 2.84 2.26
CA TYR A 75 5.29 1.55 2.92
C TYR A 75 6.70 0.97 3.17
N ASP A 76 7.67 1.20 2.30
CA ASP A 76 9.07 0.79 2.49
C ASP A 76 9.68 1.38 3.76
N ASP A 77 9.36 2.64 4.08
CA ASP A 77 9.76 3.25 5.37
C ASP A 77 9.21 2.45 6.57
N ILE A 78 7.96 2.01 6.51
CA ILE A 78 7.30 1.19 7.54
C ILE A 78 7.90 -0.21 7.57
N TYR A 79 8.11 -0.80 6.39
CA TYR A 79 8.69 -2.12 6.20
C TYR A 79 10.07 -2.18 6.85
N SER A 80 10.93 -1.23 6.48
CA SER A 80 12.30 -1.09 7.01
C SER A 80 12.28 -0.87 8.52
N PHE A 81 11.38 -0.02 9.02
CA PHE A 81 11.23 0.18 10.47
C PHE A 81 10.90 -1.13 11.20
N ILE A 82 9.93 -1.91 10.73
CA ILE A 82 9.54 -3.18 11.35
C ILE A 82 10.68 -4.20 11.25
N TYR A 83 11.29 -4.31 10.08
CA TYR A 83 12.35 -5.27 9.79
C TYR A 83 13.60 -5.02 10.64
N GLU A 84 14.12 -3.79 10.62
CA GLU A 84 15.35 -3.42 11.34
C GLU A 84 15.18 -3.53 12.87
N ASN A 85 13.97 -3.26 13.38
CA ASN A 85 13.67 -3.37 14.80
C ASN A 85 13.18 -4.77 15.21
N GLN A 86 13.12 -5.73 14.29
CA GLN A 86 12.67 -7.10 14.54
C GLN A 86 11.30 -7.16 15.25
N ILE A 87 10.38 -6.28 14.85
CA ILE A 87 9.05 -6.21 15.47
C ILE A 87 8.26 -7.45 15.04
N GLU A 88 7.81 -8.24 16.03
CA GLU A 88 6.96 -9.40 15.79
C GLU A 88 5.56 -8.96 15.35
N LEU A 89 5.05 -9.60 14.29
CA LEU A 89 3.67 -9.44 13.83
C LEU A 89 2.82 -10.40 14.66
N THR A 90 1.89 -9.85 15.45
CA THR A 90 0.99 -10.60 16.35
C THR A 90 -0.21 -11.19 15.64
#